data_AF-A0A2M7H448-F1
#
_entry.id   AF-A0A2M7H448-F1
#
_cell.length_a   1.000
_cell.length_b   1.000
_cell.length_c   1.000
_cell.angle_alpha   90.00
_cell.angle_beta   90.00
_cell.angle_gamma   90.00
#
_symmetry.space_group_name_H-M   'P 1'
#
loop_
_entity.id
_entity.type
_entity.pdbx_description
1 polymer ?
#
loop_
_entity_poly.entity_id
_entity_poly.type
_entity_poly.pdbx_seq_one_letter_code
_entity_poly.pdbx_strand_id
1 'polypeptide(L)'
;MRPTRRLSPDQLPRRHRAAELVHHTEPAARRFDVDQDITAEDWQRMLGELQKCRKGERWGAFAWRAIDLTILFPDRKGELGLDDVAWEAMLSELRRHREQPDWASFAWQASRLAILFPDWKDELGLEEADWDGMLGQLRRHREHAVWASFAEQASDLAILSADEVRISKERGFELVNHPRVESTQPLPPRQAV
;
A
#
# COMPACT_ATOMS: atom_id res chain seq x y z
N MET A 1 11.42 -82.96 23.59
CA MET A 1 10.06 -82.45 23.84
C MET A 1 10.10 -81.42 24.95
N ARG A 2 9.78 -80.14 24.66
CA ARG A 2 9.67 -79.05 25.64
C ARG A 2 8.22 -78.54 25.64
N PRO A 3 7.60 -78.27 26.81
CA PRO A 3 6.20 -77.89 26.88
C PRO A 3 6.00 -76.41 26.56
N THR A 4 5.07 -76.11 25.65
CA THR A 4 4.65 -74.76 25.30
C THR A 4 3.71 -74.22 26.38
N ARG A 5 4.17 -73.24 27.14
CA ARG A 5 3.37 -72.54 28.17
C ARG A 5 2.40 -71.59 27.46
N ARG A 6 1.09 -71.91 27.46
CA ARG A 6 0.04 -71.00 26.97
C ARG A 6 -0.15 -69.88 28.01
N LEU A 7 -0.02 -68.62 27.58
CA LEU A 7 -0.35 -67.45 28.39
C LEU A 7 -1.87 -67.26 28.42
N SER A 8 -2.40 -66.93 29.60
CA SER A 8 -3.84 -66.66 29.82
C SER A 8 -4.29 -65.37 29.14
N PRO A 9 -5.56 -65.26 28.70
CA PRO A 9 -6.09 -64.09 27.99
C PRO A 9 -6.23 -62.80 28.82
N ASP A 10 -6.07 -62.87 30.15
CA ASP A 10 -6.34 -61.77 31.09
C ASP A 10 -5.20 -60.75 31.25
N GLN A 11 -4.14 -60.83 30.46
CA GLN A 11 -3.00 -59.89 30.52
C GLN A 11 -2.89 -58.97 29.30
N LEU A 12 -4.02 -58.57 28.72
CA LEU A 12 -4.01 -57.48 27.73
C LEU A 12 -4.01 -56.13 28.45
N PRO A 13 -3.01 -55.25 28.21
CA PRO A 13 -3.00 -53.92 28.77
C PRO A 13 -4.24 -53.16 28.30
N ARG A 14 -4.98 -52.60 29.26
CA ARG A 14 -6.13 -51.72 29.01
C ARG A 14 -5.65 -50.58 28.11
N ARG A 15 -6.07 -50.59 26.84
CA ARG A 15 -5.91 -49.44 25.95
C ARG A 15 -6.59 -48.25 26.62
N HIS A 16 -5.81 -47.27 27.04
CA HIS A 16 -6.35 -45.97 27.43
C HIS A 16 -7.23 -45.49 26.27
N ARG A 17 -8.51 -45.22 26.57
CA ARG A 17 -9.43 -44.56 25.64
C ARG A 17 -8.67 -43.37 25.06
N ALA A 18 -8.61 -43.31 23.73
CA ALA A 18 -8.19 -42.11 23.03
C ALA A 18 -8.96 -40.95 23.67
N ALA A 19 -8.22 -40.04 24.30
CA ALA A 19 -8.78 -38.79 24.77
C ALA A 19 -9.58 -38.22 23.60
N GLU A 20 -10.86 -37.94 23.82
CA GLU A 20 -11.66 -37.12 22.93
C GLU A 20 -10.85 -35.83 22.72
N LEU A 21 -10.19 -35.76 21.55
CA LEU A 21 -9.66 -34.52 21.02
C LEU A 21 -10.89 -33.63 20.84
N VAL A 22 -11.18 -32.85 21.87
CA VAL A 22 -12.10 -31.73 21.80
C VAL A 22 -11.55 -30.88 20.66
N HIS A 23 -12.19 -30.98 19.49
CA HIS A 23 -12.00 -30.02 18.42
C HIS A 23 -12.47 -28.69 18.99
N HIS A 24 -11.53 -27.94 19.57
CA HIS A 24 -11.68 -26.52 19.76
C HIS A 24 -11.82 -25.96 18.35
N THR A 25 -13.07 -25.78 17.92
CA THR A 25 -13.40 -24.95 16.78
C THR A 25 -12.83 -23.58 17.12
N GLU A 26 -11.65 -23.25 16.57
CA GLU A 26 -11.10 -21.91 16.71
C GLU A 26 -12.20 -20.93 16.28
N PRO A 27 -12.59 -19.97 17.13
CA PRO A 27 -13.56 -18.98 16.72
C PRO A 27 -12.99 -18.29 15.49
N ALA A 28 -13.73 -18.33 14.39
CA ALA A 28 -13.33 -17.71 13.14
C ALA A 28 -12.86 -16.28 13.44
N ALA A 29 -11.58 -16.00 13.19
CA ALA A 29 -10.99 -14.71 13.49
C ALA A 29 -11.83 -13.63 12.79
N ARG A 30 -12.50 -12.78 13.58
CA ARG A 30 -13.26 -11.65 13.05
C ARG A 30 -12.31 -10.80 12.20
N ARG A 31 -12.64 -10.61 10.93
CA ARG A 31 -11.94 -9.69 10.04
C ARG A 31 -12.54 -8.30 10.19
N PHE A 32 -11.70 -7.28 9.99
CA PHE A 32 -12.15 -5.90 9.89
C PHE A 32 -13.05 -5.76 8.65
N ASP A 33 -14.23 -5.19 8.84
CA ASP A 33 -15.21 -4.90 7.79
C ASP A 33 -15.56 -3.42 7.87
N VAL A 34 -15.10 -2.64 6.89
CA VAL A 34 -15.29 -1.17 6.87
C VAL A 34 -16.76 -0.79 6.98
N ASP A 35 -17.67 -1.53 6.35
CA ASP A 35 -19.10 -1.20 6.31
C ASP A 35 -19.79 -1.48 7.66
N GLN A 36 -19.20 -2.34 8.50
CA GLN A 36 -19.73 -2.69 9.83
C GLN A 36 -18.99 -2.00 10.98
N ASP A 37 -17.69 -1.78 10.82
CA ASP A 37 -16.78 -1.34 11.88
C ASP A 37 -16.55 0.17 11.87
N ILE A 38 -16.89 0.87 10.79
CA ILE A 38 -16.83 2.33 10.72
C ILE A 38 -18.25 2.88 10.59
N THR A 39 -18.68 3.63 11.59
CA THR A 39 -20.02 4.23 11.59
C THR A 39 -20.07 5.48 10.70
N ALA A 40 -21.29 5.92 10.37
CA ALA A 40 -21.48 7.21 9.70
C ALA A 40 -20.92 8.40 10.52
N GLU A 41 -20.93 8.31 11.86
CA GLU A 41 -20.34 9.33 12.73
C GLU A 41 -18.81 9.35 12.60
N ASP A 42 -18.17 8.17 12.59
CA ASP A 42 -16.71 8.06 12.41
C ASP A 42 -16.29 8.64 11.06
N TRP A 43 -17.05 8.35 9.99
CA TRP A 43 -16.83 8.99 8.70
C TRP A 43 -16.90 10.52 8.79
N GLN A 44 -17.96 11.08 9.39
CA GLN A 44 -18.09 12.54 9.50
C GLN A 44 -16.95 13.17 10.30
N ARG A 45 -16.45 12.49 11.32
CA ARG A 45 -15.28 12.93 12.10
C ARG A 45 -14.00 12.91 11.25
N MET A 46 -13.76 11.84 10.50
CA MET A 46 -12.61 11.75 9.60
C MET A 46 -12.66 12.79 8.47
N LEU A 47 -13.84 13.01 7.88
CA LEU A 47 -14.06 14.05 6.88
C LEU A 47 -13.82 15.45 7.48
N GLY A 48 -14.31 15.70 8.70
CA GLY A 48 -14.03 16.94 9.43
C GLY A 48 -12.53 17.18 9.66
N GLU A 49 -11.78 16.13 9.98
CA GLU A 49 -10.32 16.17 10.09
C GLU A 49 -9.61 16.46 8.77
N LEU A 50 -10.08 15.88 7.66
CA LEU A 50 -9.59 16.23 6.32
C LEU A 50 -9.84 17.72 6.01
N GLN A 51 -11.05 18.22 6.29
CA GLN A 51 -11.41 19.62 6.06
C GLN A 51 -10.60 20.60 6.93
N LYS A 52 -10.20 20.21 8.14
CA LYS A 52 -9.25 21.00 8.94
C LYS A 52 -7.88 21.10 8.29
N CYS A 53 -7.38 20.03 7.67
CA CYS A 53 -6.13 20.10 6.90
C CYS A 53 -6.25 21.07 5.73
N ARG A 54 -7.34 20.96 4.96
CA ARG A 54 -7.63 21.85 3.83
C ARG A 54 -7.68 23.33 4.26
N LYS A 55 -8.49 23.66 5.28
CA LYS A 55 -8.63 25.03 5.79
C LYS A 55 -7.34 25.61 6.37
N GLY A 56 -6.49 24.75 6.91
CA GLY A 56 -5.17 25.15 7.42
C GLY A 56 -4.07 25.12 6.37
N GLU A 57 -4.40 24.90 5.09
CA GLU A 57 -3.44 24.82 3.98
C GLU A 57 -2.32 23.77 4.20
N ARG A 58 -2.63 22.72 4.97
CA ARG A 58 -1.70 21.61 5.25
C ARG A 58 -1.84 20.54 4.18
N TRP A 59 -1.40 20.86 2.96
CA TRP A 59 -1.71 20.09 1.75
C TRP A 59 -1.11 18.68 1.74
N GLY A 60 0.14 18.48 2.19
CA GLY A 60 0.67 17.13 2.39
C GLY A 60 -0.15 16.26 3.38
N ALA A 61 -0.60 16.85 4.50
CA ALA A 61 -1.45 16.14 5.46
C ALA A 61 -2.88 15.91 4.94
N PHE A 62 -3.40 16.84 4.12
CA PHE A 62 -4.65 16.67 3.40
C PHE A 62 -4.55 15.51 2.41
N ALA A 63 -3.50 15.46 1.60
CA ALA A 63 -3.29 14.42 0.60
C ALA A 63 -3.21 13.03 1.24
N TRP A 64 -2.43 12.88 2.31
CA TRP A 64 -2.33 11.61 3.02
C TRP A 64 -3.70 11.15 3.57
N ARG A 65 -4.43 12.02 4.29
CA ARG A 65 -5.76 11.68 4.80
C ARG A 65 -6.77 11.38 3.68
N ALA A 66 -6.68 12.09 2.56
CA ALA A 66 -7.57 11.85 1.42
C ALA A 66 -7.33 10.47 0.81
N ILE A 67 -6.08 9.99 0.75
CA ILE A 67 -5.77 8.63 0.28
C ILE A 67 -6.34 7.60 1.23
N ASP A 68 -6.11 7.74 2.54
CA ASP A 68 -6.67 6.81 3.53
C ASP A 68 -8.19 6.71 3.40
N LEU A 69 -8.87 7.84 3.21
CA LEU A 69 -10.32 7.87 3.01
C LEU A 69 -10.75 7.31 1.66
N THR A 70 -9.95 7.48 0.62
CA THR A 70 -10.21 6.88 -0.70
C THR A 70 -10.05 5.36 -0.66
N ILE A 71 -9.10 4.83 0.13
CA ILE A 71 -8.91 3.39 0.33
C ILE A 71 -10.08 2.81 1.11
N LEU A 72 -10.51 3.48 2.20
CA LEU A 72 -11.62 3.01 3.03
C LEU A 72 -12.97 3.12 2.30
N PHE A 73 -13.20 4.21 1.59
CA PHE A 73 -14.49 4.54 0.97
C PHE A 73 -14.31 5.05 -0.47
N PRO A 74 -13.89 4.19 -1.43
CA PRO A 74 -13.61 4.60 -2.80
C PRO A 74 -14.83 5.23 -3.49
N ASP A 75 -16.04 4.70 -3.23
CA ASP A 75 -17.30 5.21 -3.80
C ASP A 75 -17.66 6.61 -3.29
N ARG A 76 -16.98 7.09 -2.23
CA ARG A 76 -17.22 8.39 -1.59
C ARG A 76 -16.11 9.40 -1.87
N LYS A 77 -15.21 9.09 -2.83
CA LYS A 77 -14.12 9.98 -3.24
C LYS A 77 -14.60 11.40 -3.61
N GLY A 78 -15.79 11.51 -4.20
CA GLY A 78 -16.40 12.81 -4.54
C GLY A 78 -16.70 13.72 -3.34
N GLU A 79 -16.77 13.19 -2.12
CA GLU A 79 -17.02 13.97 -0.90
C GLU A 79 -15.74 14.60 -0.31
N LEU A 80 -14.56 14.20 -0.79
CA LEU A 80 -13.28 14.58 -0.20
C LEU A 80 -12.82 16.00 -0.55
N GLY A 81 -13.51 16.67 -1.48
CA GLY A 81 -13.12 17.99 -1.99
C GLY A 81 -11.85 17.93 -2.84
N LEU A 82 -11.67 16.89 -3.63
CA LEU A 82 -10.58 16.78 -4.61
C LEU A 82 -10.95 17.56 -5.89
N ASP A 83 -10.96 18.88 -5.76
CA ASP A 83 -11.28 19.83 -6.84
C ASP A 83 -10.00 20.53 -7.36
N ASP A 84 -10.17 21.38 -8.38
CA ASP A 84 -9.09 22.15 -9.00
C ASP A 84 -8.27 22.94 -7.97
N VAL A 85 -8.92 23.50 -6.93
CA VAL A 85 -8.25 24.25 -5.87
C VAL A 85 -7.33 23.34 -5.06
N ALA A 86 -7.78 22.13 -4.72
CA ALA A 86 -6.97 21.14 -4.03
C ALA A 86 -5.74 20.76 -4.86
N TRP A 87 -5.97 20.50 -6.15
CA TRP A 87 -4.93 20.13 -7.10
C TRP A 87 -3.86 21.21 -7.22
N GLU A 88 -4.24 22.44 -7.55
CA GLU A 88 -3.30 23.55 -7.73
C GLU A 88 -2.46 23.79 -6.47
N ALA A 89 -3.08 23.69 -5.29
CA ALA A 89 -2.37 23.87 -4.04
C ALA A 89 -1.37 22.74 -3.74
N MET A 90 -1.75 21.49 -3.98
CA MET A 90 -0.86 20.33 -3.83
C MET A 90 0.24 20.30 -4.90
N LEU A 91 -0.05 20.76 -6.11
CA LEU A 91 0.89 20.88 -7.21
C LEU A 91 1.90 22.00 -6.93
N SER A 92 1.46 23.12 -6.34
CA SER A 92 2.34 24.18 -5.85
C SER A 92 3.32 23.66 -4.78
N GLU A 93 2.85 22.85 -3.83
CA GLU A 93 3.72 22.20 -2.84
C GLU A 93 4.74 21.27 -3.50
N LEU A 94 4.33 20.47 -4.50
CA LEU A 94 5.24 19.63 -5.28
C LEU A 94 6.33 20.47 -5.98
N ARG A 95 5.95 21.57 -6.64
CA ARG A 95 6.90 22.48 -7.33
C ARG A 95 7.93 23.07 -6.35
N ARG A 96 7.53 23.39 -5.12
CA ARG A 96 8.46 23.85 -4.07
C ARG A 96 9.52 22.79 -3.72
N HIS A 97 9.15 21.50 -3.67
CA HIS A 97 10.10 20.41 -3.46
C HIS A 97 11.04 20.18 -4.65
N ARG A 98 10.62 20.57 -5.86
CA ARG A 98 11.50 20.58 -7.04
C ARG A 98 12.55 21.69 -6.95
N GLU A 99 12.15 22.89 -6.52
CA GLU A 99 13.05 24.05 -6.37
C GLU A 99 14.08 23.87 -5.24
N GLN A 100 13.66 23.23 -4.15
CA GLN A 100 14.53 22.84 -3.04
C GLN A 100 14.70 21.33 -3.12
N PRO A 101 15.73 20.78 -3.80
CA PRO A 101 15.79 19.42 -4.36
C PRO A 101 15.77 18.30 -3.29
N ASP A 102 14.64 18.22 -2.60
CA ASP A 102 14.23 17.22 -1.64
C ASP A 102 13.43 16.18 -2.43
N TRP A 103 14.18 15.35 -3.14
CA TRP A 103 13.63 14.34 -4.03
C TRP A 103 12.82 13.26 -3.30
N ALA A 104 13.02 13.12 -1.99
CA ALA A 104 12.20 12.23 -1.17
C ALA A 104 10.79 12.80 -1.02
N SER A 105 10.69 14.04 -0.53
CA SER A 105 9.39 14.71 -0.37
C SER A 105 8.73 15.01 -1.72
N PHE A 106 9.51 15.27 -2.77
CA PHE A 106 9.00 15.43 -4.13
C PHE A 106 8.31 14.14 -4.63
N ALA A 107 8.99 13.00 -4.55
CA ALA A 107 8.41 11.71 -4.97
C ALA A 107 7.17 11.35 -4.16
N TRP A 108 7.25 11.53 -2.85
CA TRP A 108 6.17 11.32 -1.89
C TRP A 108 4.93 12.18 -2.21
N GLN A 109 5.11 13.43 -2.61
CA GLN A 109 4.01 14.32 -2.96
C GLN A 109 3.45 13.99 -4.36
N ALA A 110 4.33 13.71 -5.32
CA ALA A 110 3.93 13.37 -6.69
C ALA A 110 3.13 12.05 -6.73
N SER A 111 3.54 11.02 -5.98
CA SER A 111 2.84 9.74 -5.92
C SER A 111 1.41 9.91 -5.39
N ARG A 112 1.21 10.78 -4.40
CA ARG A 112 -0.11 11.09 -3.85
C ARG A 112 -1.01 11.80 -4.84
N LEU A 113 -0.47 12.78 -5.56
CA LEU A 113 -1.19 13.46 -6.62
C LEU A 113 -1.61 12.45 -7.71
N ALA A 114 -0.73 11.53 -8.11
CA ALA A 114 -1.07 10.48 -9.06
C ALA A 114 -2.17 9.52 -8.55
N ILE A 115 -2.23 9.25 -7.25
CA ILE A 115 -3.30 8.43 -6.65
C ILE A 115 -4.64 9.19 -6.61
N LEU A 116 -4.61 10.45 -6.18
CA LEU A 116 -5.81 11.24 -5.94
C LEU A 116 -6.41 11.81 -7.23
N PHE A 117 -5.56 12.17 -8.20
CA PHE A 117 -5.93 12.76 -9.50
C PHE A 117 -5.31 11.95 -10.64
N PRO A 118 -5.72 10.68 -10.82
CA PRO A 118 -5.13 9.82 -11.85
C PRO A 118 -5.31 10.40 -13.25
N ASP A 119 -6.42 11.09 -13.51
CA ASP A 119 -6.71 11.73 -14.80
C ASP A 119 -5.81 12.93 -15.09
N TRP A 120 -5.14 13.50 -14.07
CA TRP A 120 -4.22 14.63 -14.18
C TRP A 120 -2.76 14.22 -13.96
N LYS A 121 -2.48 12.91 -13.97
CA LYS A 121 -1.14 12.39 -13.73
C LYS A 121 -0.12 12.94 -14.74
N ASP A 122 -0.50 13.08 -16.00
CA ASP A 122 0.38 13.64 -17.04
C ASP A 122 0.70 15.12 -16.80
N GLU A 123 -0.18 15.85 -16.12
CA GLU A 123 0.01 17.27 -15.76
C GLU A 123 1.04 17.47 -14.63
N LEU A 124 1.50 16.39 -13.98
CA LEU A 124 2.64 16.47 -13.06
C LEU A 124 3.92 16.94 -13.75
N GLY A 125 4.02 16.75 -15.07
CA GLY A 125 5.15 17.22 -15.87
C GLY A 125 6.48 16.70 -15.32
N LEU A 126 6.56 15.39 -15.08
CA LEU A 126 7.77 14.74 -14.60
C LEU A 126 8.77 14.61 -15.77
N GLU A 127 9.88 15.32 -15.67
CA GLU A 127 10.94 15.32 -16.67
C GLU A 127 12.05 14.32 -16.32
N GLU A 128 12.94 14.05 -17.27
CA GLU A 128 14.10 13.14 -17.05
C GLU A 128 14.93 13.55 -15.83
N ALA A 129 15.14 14.86 -15.64
CA ALA A 129 15.87 15.40 -14.49
C ALA A 129 15.18 15.10 -13.14
N ASP A 130 13.85 15.07 -13.09
CA ASP A 130 13.11 14.70 -11.88
C ASP A 130 13.32 13.22 -11.55
N TRP A 131 13.24 12.36 -12.57
CA TRP A 131 13.48 10.93 -12.42
C TRP A 131 14.90 10.65 -11.94
N ASP A 132 15.90 11.32 -12.52
CA ASP A 132 17.29 11.21 -12.08
C ASP A 132 17.47 11.66 -10.63
N GLY A 133 16.82 12.74 -10.24
CA GLY A 133 16.80 13.23 -8.85
C GLY A 133 16.25 12.19 -7.88
N MET A 134 15.06 11.66 -8.16
CA MET A 134 14.40 10.66 -7.32
C MET A 134 15.16 9.33 -7.28
N LEU A 135 15.69 8.85 -8.41
CA LEU A 135 16.51 7.64 -8.47
C LEU A 135 17.85 7.83 -7.76
N GLY A 136 18.45 9.00 -7.86
CA GLY A 136 19.64 9.38 -7.09
C GLY A 136 19.40 9.31 -5.59
N GLN A 137 18.28 9.85 -5.11
CA GLN A 137 17.91 9.77 -3.70
C GLN A 137 17.65 8.34 -3.23
N LEU A 138 16.98 7.53 -4.05
CA LEU A 138 16.76 6.10 -3.76
C LEU A 138 18.10 5.35 -3.61
N ARG A 139 19.09 5.61 -4.48
CA ARG A 139 20.44 5.02 -4.38
C ARG A 139 21.14 5.44 -3.09
N ARG A 140 21.04 6.71 -2.69
CA ARG A 140 21.58 7.19 -1.40
C ARG A 140 20.96 6.44 -0.21
N HIS A 141 19.65 6.26 -0.17
CA HIS A 141 19.01 5.48 0.90
C HIS A 141 19.56 4.05 0.97
N ARG A 142 19.81 3.42 -0.18
CA ARG A 142 20.43 2.08 -0.26
C ARG A 142 21.88 2.09 0.25
N GLU A 143 22.69 3.03 -0.20
CA GLU A 143 24.11 3.16 0.16
C GLU A 143 24.29 3.39 1.66
N HIS A 144 23.40 4.17 2.28
CA HIS A 144 23.41 4.45 3.71
C HIS A 144 22.61 3.44 4.56
N ALA A 145 22.11 2.35 3.95
CA ALA A 145 21.30 1.32 4.61
C ALA A 145 20.06 1.85 5.36
N VAL A 146 19.45 2.94 4.85
CA VAL A 146 18.22 3.53 5.39
C VAL A 146 17.01 2.83 4.78
N TRP A 147 16.79 1.58 5.18
CA TRP A 147 15.85 0.68 4.49
C TRP A 147 14.38 1.12 4.54
N ALA A 148 13.96 1.77 5.62
CA ALA A 148 12.58 2.29 5.73
C ALA A 148 12.32 3.36 4.64
N SER A 149 13.18 4.36 4.56
CA SER A 149 13.10 5.42 3.54
C SER A 149 13.39 4.90 2.14
N PHE A 150 14.21 3.86 1.98
CA PHE A 150 14.39 3.19 0.69
C PHE A 150 13.08 2.54 0.23
N ALA A 151 12.39 1.81 1.12
CA ALA A 151 11.14 1.12 0.78
C ALA A 151 10.02 2.12 0.47
N GLU A 152 9.90 3.19 1.24
CA GLU A 152 8.94 4.28 0.99
C GLU A 152 9.18 4.91 -0.38
N GLN A 153 10.41 5.37 -0.64
CA GLN A 153 10.79 5.96 -1.93
C GLN A 153 10.56 5.00 -3.11
N ALA A 154 10.89 3.72 -2.94
CA ALA A 154 10.68 2.73 -3.98
C ALA A 154 9.19 2.53 -4.29
N SER A 155 8.33 2.56 -3.25
CA SER A 155 6.88 2.50 -3.40
C SER A 155 6.34 3.72 -4.16
N ASP A 156 6.79 4.92 -3.81
CA ASP A 156 6.40 6.16 -4.51
C ASP A 156 6.77 6.10 -5.99
N LEU A 157 7.98 5.64 -6.31
CA LEU A 157 8.43 5.47 -7.69
C LEU A 157 7.64 4.37 -8.43
N ALA A 158 7.24 3.30 -7.76
CA ALA A 158 6.40 2.26 -8.36
C ALA A 158 5.02 2.83 -8.75
N ILE A 159 4.43 3.67 -7.90
CA ILE A 159 3.15 4.35 -8.16
C ILE A 159 3.29 5.31 -9.35
N LEU A 160 4.36 6.11 -9.36
CA LEU A 160 4.61 7.07 -10.42
C LEU A 160 4.91 6.39 -11.77
N SER A 161 5.57 5.24 -11.76
CA SER A 161 5.90 4.50 -12.99
C SER A 161 4.75 3.69 -13.58
N ALA A 162 3.70 3.41 -12.82
CA ALA A 162 2.51 2.72 -13.32
C ALA A 162 1.83 3.54 -14.43
N ASP A 163 1.25 2.89 -15.44
CA ASP A 163 0.50 3.64 -16.46
C ASP A 163 -0.81 4.18 -15.88
N GLU A 164 -1.45 3.44 -14.97
CA GLU A 164 -2.63 3.89 -14.24
C GLU A 164 -2.62 3.48 -12.78
N VAL A 165 -3.28 4.27 -11.94
CA VAL A 165 -3.50 3.98 -10.52
C VAL A 165 -5.00 3.99 -10.26
N ARG A 166 -5.52 2.90 -9.68
CA ARG A 166 -6.96 2.76 -9.42
C ARG A 166 -7.20 2.31 -7.99
N ILE A 167 -8.24 2.84 -7.36
CA ILE A 167 -8.73 2.36 -6.06
C ILE A 167 -10.21 2.02 -6.24
N SER A 168 -10.59 0.76 -6.01
CA SER A 168 -11.97 0.31 -6.08
C SER A 168 -12.34 -0.57 -4.88
N LYS A 169 -13.65 -0.72 -4.62
CA LYS A 169 -14.16 -1.54 -3.52
C LYS A 169 -13.82 -3.03 -3.71
N GLU A 170 -13.82 -3.50 -4.95
CA GLU A 170 -13.65 -4.92 -5.30
C GLU A 170 -12.18 -5.33 -5.36
N ARG A 171 -11.30 -4.43 -5.82
CA ARG A 171 -9.90 -4.75 -6.12
C ARG A 171 -8.90 -4.02 -5.22
N GLY A 172 -9.36 -3.07 -4.41
CA GLY A 172 -8.51 -2.26 -3.56
C GLY A 172 -7.61 -1.36 -4.39
N PHE A 173 -6.35 -1.22 -3.97
CA PHE A 173 -5.35 -0.40 -4.63
C PHE A 173 -4.66 -1.18 -5.77
N GLU A 174 -4.73 -0.66 -6.99
CA GLU A 174 -4.16 -1.27 -8.18
C GLU A 174 -3.16 -0.35 -8.88
N LEU A 175 -2.01 -0.93 -9.26
CA LEU A 175 -1.05 -0.35 -10.20
C LEU A 175 -1.17 -1.09 -11.53
N VAL A 176 -1.64 -0.41 -12.57
CA VAL A 176 -1.83 -0.99 -13.89
C VAL A 176 -0.67 -0.58 -14.78
N ASN A 177 -0.01 -1.57 -15.37
CA ASN A 177 0.99 -1.37 -16.41
C ASN A 177 0.49 -2.04 -17.68
N HIS A 178 0.35 -1.28 -18.74
CA HIS A 178 0.01 -1.77 -20.06
C HIS A 178 1.25 -2.41 -20.67
N PRO A 179 1.10 -3.55 -21.40
CA PRO A 179 2.20 -4.11 -22.15
C PRO A 179 2.71 -3.05 -23.12
N ARG A 180 3.90 -2.51 -22.85
CA ARG A 180 4.60 -1.71 -23.86
C ARG A 180 4.86 -2.68 -25.00
N VAL A 181 4.37 -2.36 -26.20
CA VAL A 181 4.72 -3.10 -27.41
C VAL A 181 6.24 -3.21 -27.41
N GLU A 182 6.75 -4.42 -27.17
CA GLU A 182 8.16 -4.63 -26.84
C GLU A 182 9.02 -4.05 -27.95
N SER A 183 9.79 -3.02 -27.64
CA SER A 183 11.09 -2.86 -28.27
C SER A 183 11.87 -4.12 -27.92
N THR A 184 12.00 -5.04 -28.88
CA THR A 184 12.72 -6.32 -28.81
C THR A 184 14.23 -6.17 -28.60
N GLN A 185 14.67 -5.26 -27.72
CA GLN A 185 16.07 -5.16 -27.33
C GLN A 185 16.31 -6.06 -26.10
N PRO A 186 17.14 -7.11 -26.22
CA PRO A 186 17.47 -7.95 -25.09
C PRO A 186 18.24 -7.15 -24.03
N LEU A 187 17.87 -7.37 -22.76
CA LEU A 187 18.59 -6.79 -21.63
C LEU A 187 20.05 -7.27 -21.62
N PRO A 188 21.01 -6.39 -21.30
CA PRO A 188 22.40 -6.80 -21.12
C PRO A 188 22.51 -7.82 -19.98
N PRO A 189 23.42 -8.80 -20.11
CA PRO A 189 23.57 -9.86 -19.12
C PRO A 189 23.95 -9.29 -17.75
N ARG A 190 23.30 -9.80 -16.68
CA ARG A 190 23.69 -9.49 -15.31
C ARG A 190 25.11 -9.99 -15.08
N GLN A 191 26.05 -9.08 -14.81
CA GLN A 191 27.36 -9.47 -14.31
C GLN A 191 27.19 -10.04 -12.90
N ALA A 192 27.66 -11.27 -12.69
CA ALA A 192 27.79 -11.83 -11.36
C ALA A 192 28.87 -11.02 -10.62
N VAL A 193 28.51 -10.49 -9.45
CA VAL A 193 29.44 -9.90 -8.48
C VAL A 193 29.87 -10.98 -7.51
#